data_AF-A0AAV6V1Z7-F1
#
_entry.id   AF-A0AAV6V1Z7-F1
#
_cell.length_a   1.000
_cell.length_b   1.000
_cell.length_c   1.000
_cell.angle_alpha   90.00
_cell.angle_beta   90.00
_cell.angle_gamma   90.00
#
_symmetry.space_group_name_H-M   'P 1'
#
loop_
_entity.id
_entity.type
_entity.pdbx_description
1 polymer ?
#
loop_
_entity_poly.entity_id
_entity_poly.type
_entity_poly.pdbx_seq_one_letter_code
_entity_poly.pdbx_strand_id
1 'polypeptide(L)'
;MDIEQILKIVLPNASAELLSAILTKLQELGVVSVEDLVYVRETDLASVVLPIQARKLVEHFKSTDNEHSHKSYMVAVDKKVVNETTPTFERAFYMLFASFFVFNIEYTETACSTLEFVQRCFLNINPDKGTKRG
;
A
#
# COMPACT_ATOMS: atom_id res chain seq x y z
N MET A 1 7.56 -15.09 3.57
CA MET A 1 6.75 -15.91 2.64
C MET A 1 7.72 -16.71 1.79
N ASP A 2 7.42 -17.97 1.47
CA ASP A 2 8.29 -18.82 0.63
C ASP A 2 7.79 -18.85 -0.83
N ILE A 3 8.67 -19.06 -1.80
CA ILE A 3 8.35 -19.03 -3.24
C ILE A 3 7.23 -20.01 -3.56
N GLU A 4 7.25 -21.22 -2.98
CA GLU A 4 6.21 -22.23 -3.21
C GLU A 4 4.82 -21.77 -2.73
N GLN A 5 4.75 -21.02 -1.61
CA GLN A 5 3.49 -20.47 -1.12
C GLN A 5 2.93 -19.41 -2.07
N ILE A 6 3.79 -18.57 -2.64
CA ILE A 6 3.40 -17.56 -3.64
C ILE A 6 2.77 -18.24 -4.85
N LEU A 7 3.41 -19.31 -5.36
CA LEU A 7 2.89 -20.04 -6.52
C LEU A 7 1.50 -20.63 -6.24
N LYS A 8 1.26 -21.17 -5.05
CA LYS A 8 -0.06 -21.69 -4.65
C LYS A 8 -1.12 -20.60 -4.50
N ILE A 9 -0.75 -19.40 -4.08
CA ILE A 9 -1.66 -18.25 -4.02
C ILE A 9 -2.09 -17.84 -5.43
N VAL A 10 -1.13 -17.73 -6.36
CA VAL A 10 -1.40 -17.25 -7.72
C VAL A 10 -2.08 -18.32 -8.57
N LEU A 11 -1.70 -19.58 -8.40
CA LEU A 11 -2.19 -20.73 -9.16
C LEU A 11 -2.75 -21.82 -8.21
N PRO A 12 -3.91 -21.58 -7.56
CA PRO A 12 -4.46 -22.47 -6.53
C PRO A 12 -4.82 -23.87 -7.04
N ASN A 13 -5.04 -24.01 -8.35
CA ASN A 13 -5.40 -25.28 -8.99
C ASN A 13 -4.23 -25.90 -9.77
N ALA A 14 -2.98 -25.45 -9.56
CA ALA A 14 -1.82 -26.06 -10.21
C ALA A 14 -1.54 -27.46 -9.66
N SER A 15 -1.15 -28.39 -10.54
CA SER A 15 -0.68 -29.71 -10.13
C SER A 15 0.70 -29.62 -9.47
N ALA A 16 1.04 -30.61 -8.63
CA ALA A 16 2.36 -30.68 -8.00
C ALA A 16 3.51 -30.73 -9.02
N GLU A 17 3.28 -31.39 -10.16
CA GLU A 17 4.23 -31.47 -11.28
C GLU A 17 4.46 -30.11 -11.94
N LEU A 18 3.41 -29.30 -12.08
CA LEU A 18 3.55 -27.95 -12.63
C LEU A 18 4.30 -27.03 -11.65
N LEU A 19 4.00 -27.13 -10.35
CA LEU A 19 4.71 -26.37 -9.33
C LEU A 19 6.21 -26.70 -9.29
N SER A 20 6.57 -27.99 -9.36
CA SER A 20 7.98 -28.40 -9.39
C SER A 20 8.69 -27.94 -10.66
N ALA A 21 8.02 -27.98 -11.81
CA ALA A 21 8.56 -27.46 -13.06
C ALA A 21 8.82 -25.94 -13.00
N ILE A 22 7.89 -25.17 -12.42
CA ILE A 22 8.07 -23.72 -12.23
C ILE A 22 9.24 -23.43 -11.29
N LEU A 23 9.31 -24.11 -10.14
CA LEU A 23 10.40 -23.93 -9.17
C LEU A 23 11.76 -24.26 -9.78
N THR A 24 11.85 -25.37 -10.51
CA THR A 24 13.07 -25.76 -11.24
C THR A 24 13.46 -24.67 -12.24
N LYS A 25 12.47 -24.10 -12.95
CA LYS A 25 12.75 -23.04 -13.92
C LYS A 25 13.25 -21.76 -13.26
N LEU A 26 12.68 -21.37 -12.12
CA LEU A 26 13.14 -20.22 -11.35
C LEU A 26 14.58 -20.43 -10.86
N GLN A 27 14.92 -21.64 -10.40
CA GLN A 27 16.29 -21.99 -10.01
C GLN A 27 17.27 -21.92 -11.19
N GLU A 28 16.88 -22.39 -12.38
CA GLU A 28 17.69 -22.26 -13.61
C GLU A 28 17.95 -20.79 -14.00
N LEU A 29 17.00 -19.90 -13.72
CA LEU A 29 17.14 -18.45 -13.93
C LEU A 29 18.05 -17.79 -12.88
N GLY A 30 18.45 -18.52 -11.84
CA GLY A 30 19.27 -18.03 -10.74
C GLY A 30 18.48 -17.34 -9.62
N VAL A 31 17.16 -17.53 -9.56
CA VAL A 31 16.33 -17.04 -8.44
C VAL A 31 16.70 -17.81 -7.18
N VAL A 32 17.27 -17.13 -6.19
CA VAL A 32 17.68 -17.71 -4.89
C VAL A 32 16.79 -17.24 -3.75
N SER A 33 16.11 -16.10 -3.89
CA SER A 33 15.19 -15.57 -2.89
C SER A 33 13.94 -14.95 -3.51
N VAL A 34 12.98 -14.58 -2.64
CA VAL A 34 11.71 -13.96 -3.07
C VAL A 34 11.95 -12.58 -3.69
N GLU A 35 12.97 -11.87 -3.24
CA GLU A 35 13.36 -10.55 -3.75
C GLU A 35 13.79 -10.60 -5.22
N ASP A 36 14.35 -11.73 -5.68
CA ASP A 36 14.77 -11.90 -7.07
C ASP A 36 13.59 -12.01 -8.04
N LEU A 37 12.41 -12.39 -7.54
CA LEU A 37 11.22 -12.61 -8.37
C LEU A 37 10.78 -11.35 -9.14
N VAL A 38 11.12 -10.16 -8.64
CA VAL A 38 10.82 -8.87 -9.29
C VAL A 38 11.47 -8.76 -10.69
N TYR A 39 12.58 -9.46 -10.91
CA TYR A 39 13.33 -9.44 -12.18
C TYR A 39 12.81 -10.45 -13.21
N VAL A 40 11.97 -11.40 -12.80
CA VAL A 40 11.43 -12.45 -13.66
C VAL A 40 10.46 -11.85 -14.68
N ARG A 41 10.59 -12.26 -15.94
CA ARG A 41 9.75 -11.82 -17.06
C ARG A 41 8.84 -12.94 -17.55
N GLU A 42 7.76 -12.55 -18.23
CA GLU A 42 6.79 -13.51 -18.80
C GLU A 42 7.46 -14.49 -19.77
N THR A 43 8.45 -14.01 -20.52
CA THR A 43 9.22 -14.81 -21.50
C THR A 43 9.99 -15.94 -20.85
N ASP A 44 10.43 -15.75 -19.61
CA ASP A 44 11.28 -16.72 -18.90
C ASP A 44 10.46 -17.94 -18.46
N LEU A 45 9.16 -17.70 -18.20
CA LEU A 45 8.18 -18.69 -17.77
C LEU A 45 7.42 -19.34 -18.94
N ALA A 46 7.52 -18.80 -20.16
CA ALA A 46 6.76 -19.26 -21.33
C ALA A 46 7.03 -20.72 -21.72
N SER A 47 8.14 -21.29 -21.25
CA SER A 47 8.50 -22.71 -21.46
C SER A 47 7.75 -23.68 -20.54
N VAL A 48 7.17 -23.19 -19.44
CA VAL A 48 6.61 -24.03 -18.37
C VAL A 48 5.12 -23.74 -18.12
N VAL A 49 4.67 -22.51 -18.35
CA VAL A 49 3.29 -22.10 -18.09
C VAL A 49 2.66 -21.42 -19.30
N LEU A 50 1.33 -21.40 -19.32
CA LEU A 50 0.58 -20.68 -20.35
C LEU A 50 0.77 -19.17 -20.24
N PRO A 51 0.63 -18.40 -21.33
CA PRO A 51 0.86 -16.95 -21.32
C PRO A 51 0.09 -16.19 -20.24
N ILE A 52 -1.16 -16.58 -19.95
CA ILE A 52 -1.97 -15.95 -18.91
C ILE A 52 -1.48 -16.29 -17.49
N GLN A 53 -0.96 -17.50 -17.28
CA GLN A 53 -0.38 -17.89 -16.00
C GLN A 53 0.94 -17.14 -15.76
N ALA A 54 1.78 -17.00 -16.79
CA ALA A 54 3.01 -16.21 -16.72
C ALA A 54 2.72 -14.75 -16.32
N ARG A 55 1.72 -14.11 -16.94
CA ARG A 55 1.29 -12.75 -16.59
C ARG A 55 0.89 -12.62 -15.12
N LYS A 56 0.02 -13.51 -14.65
CA LYS A 56 -0.45 -13.51 -13.26
C LYS A 56 0.70 -13.67 -12.27
N LEU A 57 1.65 -14.56 -12.58
CA LEU A 57 2.84 -14.76 -11.74
C LEU A 57 3.70 -13.51 -11.69
N VAL A 58 4.08 -12.97 -12.86
CA VAL A 58 4.94 -11.79 -12.95
C VAL A 58 4.29 -10.54 -12.34
N GLU A 59 2.98 -10.36 -12.51
CA GLU A 59 2.22 -9.29 -11.88
C GLU A 59 2.27 -9.38 -10.35
N HIS A 60 2.11 -10.59 -9.81
CA HIS A 60 2.17 -10.82 -8.37
C HIS A 60 3.60 -10.64 -7.83
N PHE A 61 4.62 -11.15 -8.53
CA PHE A 61 6.04 -10.99 -8.17
C PHE A 61 6.51 -9.54 -8.14
N LYS A 62 5.94 -8.69 -8.99
CA LYS A 62 6.21 -7.23 -8.96
C LYS A 62 5.43 -6.53 -7.85
N SER A 63 4.33 -7.11 -7.41
CA SER A 63 3.51 -6.56 -6.33
C SER A 63 4.09 -6.89 -4.95
N THR A 64 4.86 -7.96 -4.81
CA THR A 64 5.50 -8.36 -3.53
C THR A 64 6.55 -7.36 -3.03
N ASP A 65 7.14 -6.54 -3.92
CA ASP A 65 8.02 -5.42 -3.52
C ASP A 65 7.23 -4.24 -2.91
N ASN A 66 5.92 -4.18 -3.14
CA ASN A 66 5.04 -3.15 -2.57
C ASN A 66 4.45 -3.54 -1.20
N GLU A 67 4.60 -4.79 -0.75
CA GLU A 67 3.99 -5.26 0.51
C GLU A 67 4.84 -4.95 1.76
N HIS A 68 6.14 -4.68 1.59
CA HIS A 68 7.02 -4.24 2.70
C HIS A 68 7.18 -2.72 2.81
N SER A 69 6.56 -1.98 1.90
CA SER A 69 6.38 -0.53 2.02
C SER A 69 4.89 -0.20 1.91
N HIS A 70 4.06 -0.76 2.78
CA HIS A 70 2.82 -0.08 3.12
C HIS A 70 3.21 1.30 3.67
N LYS A 71 3.15 2.33 2.82
CA LYS A 71 3.23 3.73 3.24
C LYS A 71 2.05 3.98 4.17
N SER A 72 2.24 3.71 5.45
CA SER A 72 1.26 4.09 6.47
C SER A 72 1.51 5.53 6.88
N TYR A 73 0.42 6.22 7.19
CA TYR A 73 0.45 7.54 7.77
C TYR A 73 0.22 7.42 9.27
N MET A 74 1.01 8.16 10.04
CA MET A 74 0.92 8.19 11.49
C MET A 74 0.28 9.52 11.91
N VAL A 75 -0.58 9.47 12.92
CA VAL A 75 -1.12 10.67 13.57
C VAL A 75 -0.49 10.77 14.95
N ALA A 76 0.07 11.94 15.25
CA ALA A 76 0.71 12.21 16.54
C ALA A 76 0.06 13.43 17.22
N VAL A 77 -0.11 13.34 18.53
CA VAL A 77 -0.58 14.41 19.43
C VAL A 77 0.50 14.62 20.47
N ASP A 78 0.90 15.87 20.73
CA ASP A 78 1.98 16.21 21.68
C ASP A 78 3.28 15.42 21.45
N LYS A 79 3.65 15.23 20.17
CA LYS A 79 4.83 14.46 19.74
C LYS A 79 4.75 12.96 20.08
N LYS A 80 3.60 12.46 20.54
CA LYS A 80 3.34 11.05 20.77
C LYS A 80 2.42 10.51 19.69
N VAL A 81 2.83 9.41 19.07
CA VAL A 81 2.02 8.71 18.08
C VAL A 81 0.79 8.10 18.75
N VAL A 82 -0.39 8.40 18.21
CA VAL A 82 -1.69 7.90 18.69
C VAL A 82 -2.35 6.95 17.69
N ASN A 83 -1.93 6.98 16.43
CA ASN A 83 -2.34 6.02 15.41
C ASN A 83 -1.19 5.78 14.41
N GLU A 84 -0.84 4.51 14.19
CA GLU A 84 0.27 4.06 13.35
C GLU A 84 -0.17 3.40 12.04
N THR A 85 -1.43 3.02 11.95
CA THR A 85 -1.91 2.05 10.96
C THR A 85 -2.81 2.68 9.91
N THR A 86 -2.68 4.00 9.68
CA THR A 86 -3.54 4.68 8.72
C THR A 86 -3.11 4.37 7.29
N PRO A 87 -3.93 3.70 6.47
CA PRO A 87 -3.50 3.18 5.18
C PRO A 87 -3.44 4.26 4.08
N THR A 88 -4.08 5.41 4.29
CA THR A 88 -4.15 6.49 3.29
C THR A 88 -3.96 7.86 3.93
N PHE A 89 -3.40 8.79 3.15
CA PHE A 89 -3.25 10.19 3.57
C PHE A 89 -4.58 10.80 3.97
N GLU A 90 -5.63 10.59 3.16
CA GLU A 90 -6.97 11.13 3.38
C GLU A 90 -7.51 10.78 4.77
N ARG A 91 -7.40 9.50 5.19
CA ARG A 91 -7.84 9.08 6.52
C ARG A 91 -7.02 9.73 7.63
N ALA A 92 -5.70 9.84 7.46
CA ALA A 92 -4.85 10.48 8.46
C ALA A 92 -5.18 11.97 8.59
N PHE A 93 -5.51 12.60 7.47
CA PHE A 93 -5.90 13.99 7.39
C PHE A 93 -7.29 14.23 8.02
N TYR A 94 -8.27 13.34 7.80
CA TYR A 94 -9.55 13.40 8.53
C TYR A 94 -9.37 13.24 10.03
N MET A 95 -8.49 12.34 10.48
CA MET A 95 -8.21 12.18 11.90
C MET A 95 -7.57 13.43 12.50
N LEU A 96 -6.67 14.10 11.78
CA LEU A 96 -6.10 15.38 12.22
C LEU A 96 -7.19 16.45 12.43
N PHE A 97 -8.16 16.56 11.51
CA PHE A 97 -9.29 17.49 11.69
C PHE A 97 -10.24 17.05 12.79
N ALA A 98 -10.56 15.76 12.87
CA ALA A 98 -11.42 15.23 13.92
C ALA A 98 -10.81 15.48 15.30
N SER A 99 -9.49 15.33 15.46
CA SER A 99 -8.79 15.65 16.70
C SER A 99 -8.96 17.11 17.11
N PHE A 100 -8.91 18.03 16.16
CA PHE A 100 -9.15 19.44 16.40
C PHE A 100 -10.60 19.72 16.85
N PHE A 101 -11.61 19.20 16.14
CA PHE A 101 -13.02 19.52 16.45
C PHE A 101 -13.63 18.71 17.59
N VAL A 102 -13.25 17.44 17.74
CA VAL A 102 -13.86 16.51 18.71
C VAL A 102 -13.13 16.59 20.05
N PHE A 103 -11.80 16.65 20.03
CA PHE A 103 -10.98 16.65 21.25
C PHE A 103 -10.45 18.04 21.60
N ASN A 104 -10.77 19.07 20.80
CA ASN A 104 -10.28 20.44 20.97
C ASN A 104 -8.75 20.52 21.03
N ILE A 105 -8.06 19.65 20.28
CA ILE A 105 -6.60 19.61 20.19
C ILE A 105 -6.15 20.68 19.21
N GLU A 106 -5.34 21.63 19.67
CA GLU A 106 -4.81 22.68 18.82
C GLU A 106 -3.81 22.15 17.79
N TYR A 107 -3.76 22.80 16.63
CA TYR A 107 -2.71 22.51 15.66
C TYR A 107 -1.35 22.93 16.18
N THR A 108 -0.33 22.18 15.77
CA THR A 108 1.05 22.59 16.05
C THR A 108 1.34 23.95 15.43
N GLU A 109 2.08 24.80 16.15
CA GLU A 109 2.41 26.18 15.72
C GLU A 109 3.03 26.22 14.31
N THR A 110 3.82 25.21 13.94
CA THR A 110 4.49 25.13 12.63
C THR A 110 3.54 24.84 11.46
N ALA A 111 2.36 24.29 11.72
CA ALA A 111 1.39 23.89 10.69
C ALA A 111 0.03 24.59 10.83
N CYS A 112 -0.19 25.34 11.90
CA CYS A 112 -1.48 25.94 12.24
C CYS A 112 -2.06 26.78 11.09
N SER A 113 -1.32 27.77 10.59
CA SER A 113 -1.81 28.62 9.49
C SER A 113 -2.11 27.85 8.20
N THR A 114 -1.31 26.82 7.89
CA THR A 114 -1.52 25.96 6.71
C THR A 114 -2.79 25.13 6.86
N LEU A 115 -3.01 24.52 8.03
CA LEU A 115 -4.18 23.70 8.29
C LEU A 115 -5.45 24.54 8.37
N GLU A 116 -5.39 25.72 8.99
CA GLU A 116 -6.48 26.70 8.95
C GLU A 116 -6.84 27.12 7.53
N PHE A 117 -5.84 27.43 6.70
CA PHE A 117 -6.06 27.75 5.30
C PHE A 117 -6.76 26.60 4.58
N VAL A 118 -6.35 25.35 4.81
CA VAL A 118 -7.00 24.18 4.19
C VAL A 118 -8.45 24.01 4.65
N GLN A 119 -8.72 24.19 5.96
CA GLN A 119 -10.07 24.16 6.50
C GLN A 119 -10.98 25.19 5.83
N ARG A 120 -10.49 26.42 5.67
CA ARG A 120 -11.25 27.55 5.11
C ARG A 120 -11.45 27.42 3.61
N CYS A 121 -10.39 27.12 2.86
CA CYS A 121 -10.39 27.20 1.40
C CYS A 121 -10.86 25.93 0.71
N PHE A 122 -10.68 24.75 1.32
CA PHE A 122 -11.01 23.48 0.68
C PHE A 122 -12.14 22.71 1.37
N LEU A 123 -12.31 22.87 2.68
CA LEU A 123 -13.26 22.05 3.46
C LEU A 123 -14.50 22.81 3.96
N ASN A 124 -14.53 24.15 3.86
CA ASN A 124 -15.63 25.01 4.33
C ASN A 124 -16.02 24.79 5.81
N ILE A 125 -15.10 24.36 6.67
CA ILE A 125 -15.43 24.04 8.07
C ILE A 125 -15.45 25.30 8.96
N ASN A 126 -14.87 26.42 8.51
CA ASN A 126 -14.94 27.71 9.20
C ASN A 126 -14.82 28.92 8.23
N PRO A 127 -15.80 29.16 7.35
CA PRO A 127 -15.73 30.25 6.38
C PRO A 127 -15.79 31.62 7.07
N ASP A 128 -15.05 32.61 6.53
CA ASP A 128 -14.99 34.00 7.05
C ASP A 128 -16.37 34.70 7.12
N LYS A 129 -17.38 34.16 6.45
CA LYS A 129 -18.76 34.62 6.48
C LYS A 129 -19.67 33.44 6.79
N GLY A 130 -20.41 33.52 7.89
CA GLY A 130 -21.37 32.49 8.27
C GLY A 130 -22.48 32.32 7.23
N THR A 131 -22.92 31.08 7.00
CA THR A 131 -23.92 30.69 5.99
C THR A 131 -25.36 31.06 6.37
N LYS A 132 -25.60 32.23 6.96
CA LYS A 132 -26.98 32.72 7.13
C LYS A 132 -27.55 33.04 5.75
N ARG A 133 -28.21 32.06 5.14
CA ARG A 133 -29.11 32.24 4.00
C ARG A 133 -30.26 33.14 4.46
N GLY A 134 -30.17 34.42 4.12
CA GLY A 134 -31.32 35.32 4.08
C GLY A 134 -32.10 35.12 2.79
#